data_AF-A0A0G0TT05-F1
#
_entry.id   AF-A0A0G0TT05-F1
#
_cell.length_a   1.000
_cell.length_b   1.000
_cell.length_c   1.000
_cell.angle_alpha   90.00
_cell.angle_beta   90.00
_cell.angle_gamma   90.00
#
_symmetry.space_group_name_H-M   'P 1'
#
loop_
_entity.id
_entity.type
_entity.pdbx_description
1 polymer ?
#
loop_
_entity_poly.entity_id
_entity_poly.type
_entity_poly.pdbx_seq_one_letter_code
_entity_poly.pdbx_strand_id
1 'polypeptide(L)'
;MAENPNPEIRIDEINNAIAHYADQRYPQGKDPKDCLADLQTKLQVFKIHAQRLGATRAFELFSIYRMADRIVEKRLSNKGEPDDPITVNLHRAAARLAQHRNILVVSDMDGTITEGAVVNGVYTPGTAYMNLIPGRLLADKLEGQGFTKEEIMILAYYYPLTQYPHIMRAGAEHVRIRPGLEEFIEHLIGSGGCFEVLSANFQPFVDGVLDKINRRADIRKVTSVRDDNISSIAKAQHLHIASAENPDSLLVFVGDGRSDIEALEAYDVVGWWYALKDQVFHHALQEKDVIHFPYQTFHDITKNEKQIFDLSLDYRELTQSDIAQL
;
A
#
# COMPACT_ATOMS: atom_id res chain seq x y z
N MET A 1 -15.01 19.06 29.79
CA MET A 1 -15.19 18.66 28.37
C MET A 1 -14.51 19.76 27.57
N ALA A 2 -13.32 19.47 27.03
CA ALA A 2 -12.61 20.44 26.20
C ALA A 2 -13.22 20.39 24.79
N GLU A 3 -13.75 21.51 24.32
CA GLU A 3 -14.22 21.66 22.95
C GLU A 3 -13.03 21.46 22.00
N ASN A 4 -13.19 20.52 21.08
CA ASN A 4 -12.22 20.27 20.03
C ASN A 4 -12.29 21.45 19.05
N PRO A 5 -11.24 22.29 18.91
CA PRO A 5 -11.30 23.40 17.97
C PRO A 5 -11.15 22.79 16.57
N ASN A 6 -12.26 22.63 15.85
CA ASN A 6 -12.23 22.30 14.44
C ASN A 6 -11.70 23.56 13.70
N PRO A 7 -10.48 23.57 13.16
CA PRO A 7 -10.04 24.70 12.37
C PRO A 7 -10.71 24.53 11.01
N GLU A 8 -11.79 25.26 10.79
CA GLU A 8 -12.29 25.50 9.43
C GLU A 8 -11.19 26.27 8.67
N ILE A 9 -10.22 25.53 8.13
CA ILE A 9 -9.32 26.04 7.11
C ILE A 9 -10.22 26.40 5.94
N ARG A 10 -10.34 27.70 5.68
CA ARG A 10 -11.27 28.23 4.70
C ARG A 10 -10.86 27.72 3.33
N ILE A 11 -11.81 27.15 2.60
CA ILE A 11 -11.64 26.68 1.20
C ILE A 11 -10.96 27.77 0.33
N ASP A 12 -11.19 29.04 0.67
CA ASP A 12 -10.59 30.20 0.00
C ASP A 12 -9.07 30.31 0.18
N GLU A 13 -8.52 29.92 1.35
CA GLU A 13 -7.08 29.94 1.60
C GLU A 13 -6.37 28.84 0.79
N ILE A 14 -7.00 27.67 0.69
CA ILE A 14 -6.54 26.57 -0.17
C ILE A 14 -6.57 27.00 -1.64
N ASN A 15 -7.69 27.59 -2.08
CA ASN A 15 -7.84 28.08 -3.46
C ASN A 15 -6.83 29.19 -3.80
N ASN A 16 -6.53 30.09 -2.86
CA ASN A 16 -5.56 31.17 -3.05
C ASN A 16 -4.11 30.65 -3.11
N ALA A 17 -3.74 29.69 -2.26
CA ALA A 17 -2.44 29.03 -2.34
C ALA A 17 -2.24 28.32 -3.69
N ILE A 18 -3.30 27.70 -4.22
CA ILE A 18 -3.31 27.03 -5.52
C ILE A 18 -3.21 28.03 -6.69
N ALA A 19 -3.97 29.12 -6.65
CA ALA A 19 -3.92 30.16 -7.68
C ALA A 19 -2.54 30.82 -7.77
N HIS A 20 -1.95 31.15 -6.62
CA HIS A 20 -0.58 31.66 -6.55
C HIS A 20 0.45 30.66 -7.11
N TYR A 21 0.20 29.36 -6.94
CA TYR A 21 1.06 28.30 -7.44
C TYR A 21 0.93 28.07 -8.95
N ALA A 22 -0.29 28.15 -9.49
CA ALA A 22 -0.55 28.00 -10.92
C ALA A 22 0.19 29.07 -11.72
N ASP A 23 0.17 30.32 -11.24
CA ASP A 23 0.81 31.47 -11.90
C ASP A 23 2.35 31.37 -12.01
N GLN A 24 3.02 30.66 -11.09
CA GLN A 24 4.48 30.69 -11.01
C GLN A 24 5.22 29.68 -11.89
N ARG A 25 4.57 28.64 -12.45
CA ARG A 25 5.29 27.55 -13.15
C ARG A 25 4.49 26.84 -14.25
N TYR A 26 3.84 27.58 -15.14
CA TYR A 26 3.42 26.98 -16.42
C TYR A 26 4.66 26.62 -17.25
N PRO A 27 4.96 25.33 -17.51
CA PRO A 27 5.99 24.97 -18.47
C PRO A 27 5.51 25.45 -19.84
N GLN A 28 6.32 26.23 -20.55
CA GLN A 28 5.98 26.59 -21.93
C GLN A 28 5.88 25.30 -22.77
N GLY A 29 4.71 25.06 -23.38
CA GLY A 29 4.52 23.97 -24.35
C GLY A 29 3.58 22.82 -23.96
N LYS A 30 3.00 22.78 -22.75
CA LYS A 30 1.89 21.85 -22.44
C LYS A 30 0.53 22.50 -22.72
N ASP A 31 -0.44 21.71 -23.20
CA ASP A 31 -1.82 22.18 -23.38
C ASP A 31 -2.35 22.65 -22.00
N PRO A 32 -2.85 23.89 -21.89
CA PRO A 32 -3.45 24.41 -20.66
C PRO A 32 -4.56 23.50 -20.10
N LYS A 33 -5.28 22.75 -20.94
CA LYS A 33 -6.33 21.82 -20.51
C LYS A 33 -5.77 20.60 -19.78
N ASP A 34 -4.66 20.05 -20.25
CA ASP A 34 -4.00 18.91 -19.59
C ASP A 34 -3.43 19.33 -18.24
N CYS A 35 -2.85 20.53 -18.18
CA CYS A 35 -2.37 21.12 -16.93
C CYS A 35 -3.52 21.36 -15.93
N LEU A 36 -4.68 21.82 -16.41
CA LEU A 36 -5.85 22.06 -15.57
C LEU A 36 -6.44 20.74 -15.04
N ALA A 37 -6.49 19.68 -15.85
CA ALA A 37 -6.96 18.36 -15.45
C ALA A 37 -6.04 17.73 -14.38
N ASP A 38 -4.72 17.86 -14.53
CA ASP A 38 -3.74 17.42 -13.54
C ASP A 38 -3.87 18.19 -12.21
N LEU A 39 -4.01 19.53 -12.27
CA LEU A 39 -4.26 20.37 -11.10
C LEU A 39 -5.57 20.03 -10.40
N GLN A 40 -6.66 19.78 -11.15
CA GLN A 40 -7.95 19.38 -10.59
C GLN A 40 -7.89 18.02 -9.91
N THR A 41 -7.14 17.07 -10.50
CA THR A 41 -6.90 15.75 -9.91
C THR A 41 -6.11 15.89 -8.60
N LYS A 42 -4.99 16.62 -8.61
CA LYS A 42 -4.18 16.90 -7.42
C LYS A 42 -4.96 17.64 -6.34
N LEU A 43 -5.86 18.54 -6.73
CA LEU A 43 -6.72 19.27 -5.80
C LEU A 43 -7.79 18.37 -5.17
N GLN A 44 -8.41 17.48 -5.93
CA GLN A 44 -9.36 16.53 -5.37
C GLN A 44 -8.70 15.61 -4.35
N VAL A 45 -7.48 15.19 -4.67
CA VAL A 45 -6.65 14.32 -3.84
C VAL A 45 -6.29 15.03 -2.54
N PHE A 46 -5.78 16.27 -2.62
CA PHE A 46 -5.56 17.11 -1.44
C PHE A 46 -6.83 17.31 -0.59
N LYS A 47 -8.00 17.54 -1.21
CA LYS A 47 -9.28 17.68 -0.48
C LYS A 47 -9.68 16.41 0.25
N ILE A 48 -9.53 15.25 -0.37
CA ILE A 48 -9.79 13.94 0.24
C ILE A 48 -8.85 13.74 1.45
N HIS A 49 -7.58 14.12 1.34
CA HIS A 49 -6.64 14.00 2.47
C HIS A 49 -6.95 14.98 3.57
N ALA A 50 -7.30 16.22 3.23
CA ALA A 50 -7.69 17.23 4.21
C ALA A 50 -8.89 16.77 5.02
N GLN A 51 -9.83 16.05 4.39
CA GLN A 51 -10.98 15.44 5.06
C GLN A 51 -10.60 14.22 5.91
N ARG A 52 -9.64 13.39 5.48
CA ARG A 52 -9.30 12.12 6.15
C ARG A 52 -8.22 12.26 7.25
N LEU A 53 -7.22 13.09 7.02
CA LEU A 53 -6.02 13.26 7.87
C LEU A 53 -5.98 14.63 8.57
N GLY A 54 -6.89 15.54 8.20
CA GLY A 54 -6.79 16.96 8.52
C GLY A 54 -5.97 17.73 7.49
N ALA A 55 -6.38 18.96 7.16
CA ALA A 55 -5.78 19.75 6.07
C ALA A 55 -4.29 20.06 6.27
N THR A 56 -3.85 20.27 7.52
CA THR A 56 -2.44 20.51 7.84
C THR A 56 -1.58 19.32 7.44
N ARG A 57 -1.99 18.10 7.80
CA ARG A 57 -1.21 16.90 7.54
C ARG A 57 -1.19 16.51 6.07
N ALA A 58 -2.32 16.68 5.40
CA ALA A 58 -2.42 16.56 3.95
C ALA A 58 -1.42 17.49 3.22
N PHE A 59 -1.29 18.72 3.70
CA PHE A 59 -0.41 19.73 3.10
C PHE A 59 1.07 19.42 3.34
N GLU A 60 1.43 18.94 4.53
CA GLU A 60 2.78 18.48 4.83
C GLU A 60 3.22 17.36 3.88
N LEU A 61 2.44 16.28 3.78
CA LEU A 61 2.78 15.12 2.92
C LEU A 61 2.90 15.52 1.45
N PHE A 62 1.93 16.30 0.95
CA PHE A 62 1.95 16.78 -0.43
C PHE A 62 3.19 17.65 -0.71
N SER A 63 3.56 18.51 0.23
CA SER A 63 4.72 19.39 0.08
C SER A 63 6.04 18.62 0.12
N ILE A 64 6.16 17.66 1.04
CA ILE A 64 7.34 16.78 1.18
C ILE A 64 7.57 15.98 -0.10
N TYR A 65 6.54 15.28 -0.59
CA TYR A 65 6.69 14.42 -1.78
C TYR A 65 7.00 15.23 -3.03
N ARG A 66 6.34 16.38 -3.22
CA ARG A 66 6.60 17.25 -4.36
C ARG A 66 8.00 17.88 -4.31
N MET A 67 8.47 18.26 -3.13
CA MET A 67 9.82 18.78 -2.96
C MET A 67 10.85 17.69 -3.31
N ALA A 68 10.65 16.46 -2.81
CA ALA A 68 11.49 15.32 -3.13
C ALA A 68 11.56 15.07 -4.64
N ASP A 69 10.41 15.04 -5.33
CA ASP A 69 10.36 14.82 -6.78
C ASP A 69 11.14 15.88 -7.56
N ARG A 70 11.07 17.16 -7.15
CA ARG A 70 11.84 18.25 -7.78
C ARG A 70 13.34 18.15 -7.57
N ILE A 71 13.77 17.73 -6.38
CA ILE A 71 15.20 17.53 -6.09
C ILE A 71 15.74 16.42 -7.00
N VAL A 72 14.95 15.36 -7.20
CA VAL A 72 15.29 14.27 -8.11
C VAL A 72 15.37 14.74 -9.55
N GLU A 73 14.36 15.44 -10.06
CA GLU A 73 14.35 15.99 -11.43
C GLU A 73 15.61 16.83 -11.71
N LYS A 74 15.97 17.73 -10.79
CA LYS A 74 17.16 18.58 -10.90
C LYS A 74 18.46 17.77 -10.84
N ARG A 75 18.53 16.73 -10.00
CA ARG A 75 19.74 15.90 -9.85
C ARG A 75 19.97 15.04 -11.09
N LEU A 76 18.93 14.38 -11.58
CA LEU A 76 19.00 13.52 -12.77
C LEU A 76 19.33 14.34 -14.02
N SER A 77 18.72 15.52 -14.20
CA SER A 77 19.02 16.41 -15.33
C SER A 77 20.48 16.85 -15.36
N ASN A 78 21.07 17.09 -14.19
CA ASN A 78 22.47 17.55 -14.08
C ASN A 78 23.49 16.46 -14.33
N LYS A 79 23.15 15.20 -14.05
CA LYS A 79 24.07 14.06 -14.21
C LYS A 79 24.04 13.42 -15.60
N GLY A 80 23.02 13.72 -16.41
CA GLY A 80 22.79 13.00 -17.67
C GLY A 80 22.55 11.50 -17.45
N GLU A 81 22.01 11.13 -16.29
CA GLU A 81 21.66 9.75 -15.96
C GLU A 81 20.49 9.28 -16.85
N PRO A 82 20.43 7.98 -17.20
CA PRO A 82 19.40 7.45 -18.08
C PRO A 82 17.99 7.62 -17.51
N ASP A 83 17.04 7.97 -18.39
CA ASP A 83 15.60 8.08 -18.10
C ASP A 83 14.92 6.70 -17.90
N ASP A 84 15.62 5.70 -17.37
CA ASP A 84 14.95 4.42 -17.11
C ASP A 84 14.00 4.56 -15.90
N PRO A 85 12.73 4.11 -16.02
CA PRO A 85 11.73 4.35 -14.98
C PRO A 85 12.08 3.79 -13.59
N ILE A 86 12.87 2.71 -13.54
CA ILE A 86 13.25 2.08 -12.27
C ILE A 86 14.27 2.94 -11.53
N THR A 87 15.28 3.46 -12.22
CA THR A 87 16.25 4.40 -11.63
C THR A 87 15.56 5.67 -11.15
N VAL A 88 14.65 6.25 -11.96
CA VAL A 88 13.85 7.41 -11.54
C VAL A 88 13.05 7.09 -10.27
N ASN A 89 12.39 5.92 -10.21
CA ASN A 89 11.63 5.50 -9.04
C ASN A 89 12.51 5.29 -7.81
N LEU A 90 13.70 4.70 -7.95
CA LEU A 90 14.67 4.55 -6.84
C LEU A 90 15.03 5.92 -6.24
N HIS A 91 15.36 6.89 -7.09
CA HIS A 91 15.69 8.24 -6.64
C HIS A 91 14.52 8.96 -5.98
N ARG A 92 13.31 8.85 -6.53
CA ARG A 92 12.09 9.42 -5.92
C ARG A 92 11.76 8.76 -4.58
N ALA A 93 11.81 7.44 -4.49
CA ALA A 93 11.61 6.71 -3.25
C ALA A 93 12.65 7.11 -2.19
N ALA A 94 13.93 7.19 -2.56
CA ALA A 94 15.01 7.59 -1.67
C ALA A 94 14.87 9.03 -1.16
N ALA A 95 14.50 9.97 -2.05
CA ALA A 95 14.26 11.36 -1.68
C ALA A 95 13.06 11.51 -0.73
N ARG A 96 12.00 10.70 -0.91
CA ARG A 96 10.88 10.62 0.04
C ARG A 96 11.37 10.05 1.37
N LEU A 97 12.07 8.91 1.37
CA LEU A 97 12.59 8.28 2.58
C LEU A 97 13.50 9.20 3.39
N ALA A 98 14.31 10.03 2.71
CA ALA A 98 15.18 11.00 3.38
C ALA A 98 14.43 11.96 4.32
N GLN A 99 13.15 12.22 4.06
CA GLN A 99 12.30 13.11 4.84
C GLN A 99 11.57 12.40 5.99
N HIS A 100 11.70 11.07 6.08
CA HIS A 100 11.08 10.26 7.12
C HIS A 100 12.14 9.58 7.98
N ARG A 101 11.76 9.26 9.22
CA ARG A 101 12.65 8.57 10.17
C ARG A 101 12.64 7.07 9.94
N ASN A 102 11.46 6.52 9.71
CA ASN A 102 11.22 5.08 9.65
C ASN A 102 10.38 4.70 8.42
N ILE A 103 10.29 3.41 8.13
CA ILE A 103 9.40 2.84 7.11
C ILE A 103 8.37 1.96 7.80
N LEU A 104 7.11 2.05 7.36
CA LEU A 104 6.06 1.10 7.67
C LEU A 104 5.68 0.37 6.39
N VAL A 105 5.97 -0.92 6.34
CA VAL A 105 5.57 -1.78 5.22
C VAL A 105 4.28 -2.49 5.59
N VAL A 106 3.23 -2.29 4.79
CA VAL A 106 1.97 -3.03 4.86
C VAL A 106 1.93 -3.98 3.67
N SER A 107 1.89 -5.27 3.94
CA SER A 107 1.86 -6.29 2.90
C SER A 107 0.49 -6.95 2.85
N ASP A 108 -0.06 -7.10 1.65
CA ASP A 108 -1.04 -8.14 1.42
C ASP A 108 -0.45 -9.53 1.75
N MET A 109 -1.30 -10.53 2.01
CA MET A 109 -0.82 -11.90 2.28
C MET A 109 -0.91 -12.83 1.07
N ASP A 110 -2.06 -12.88 0.40
CA ASP A 110 -2.41 -13.98 -0.48
C ASP A 110 -1.93 -13.73 -1.90
N GLY A 111 -0.96 -14.53 -2.36
CA GLY A 111 -0.24 -14.26 -3.60
C GLY A 111 0.89 -13.24 -3.42
N THR A 112 0.90 -12.51 -2.30
CA THR A 112 1.97 -11.59 -1.91
C THR A 112 3.02 -12.29 -1.04
N ILE A 113 2.69 -12.55 0.23
CA ILE A 113 3.52 -13.31 1.19
C ILE A 113 3.59 -14.79 0.78
N THR A 114 2.53 -15.32 0.18
CA THR A 114 2.47 -16.69 -0.33
C THR A 114 2.85 -16.75 -1.82
N GLU A 115 3.39 -17.88 -2.29
CA GLU A 115 3.82 -18.02 -3.71
C GLU A 115 2.66 -17.97 -4.73
N GLY A 116 1.42 -18.15 -4.29
CA GLY A 116 0.23 -18.03 -5.12
C GLY A 116 -0.97 -17.56 -4.31
N ALA A 117 -2.02 -17.11 -5.00
CA ALA A 117 -3.28 -16.74 -4.38
C ALA A 117 -3.80 -17.94 -3.58
N VAL A 118 -3.90 -17.79 -2.26
CA VAL A 118 -4.50 -18.82 -1.42
C VAL A 118 -5.87 -18.35 -1.02
N VAL A 119 -6.89 -19.01 -1.57
CA VAL A 119 -8.26 -18.83 -1.10
C VAL A 119 -8.47 -19.89 -0.02
N ASN A 120 -8.44 -19.48 1.26
CA ASN A 120 -8.90 -20.22 2.43
C ASN A 120 -8.81 -21.77 2.30
N GLY A 121 -7.59 -22.31 2.26
CA GLY A 121 -7.33 -23.75 2.32
C GLY A 121 -7.49 -24.54 1.01
N VAL A 122 -7.70 -23.90 -0.14
CA VAL A 122 -7.71 -24.59 -1.44
C VAL A 122 -6.36 -24.45 -2.13
N TYR A 123 -5.46 -25.39 -1.85
CA TYR A 123 -4.36 -25.70 -2.75
C TYR A 123 -4.93 -26.37 -4.01
N THR A 124 -4.73 -25.78 -5.20
CA THR A 124 -5.01 -26.47 -6.47
C THR A 124 -3.79 -26.45 -7.38
N PRO A 125 -3.17 -27.62 -7.56
CA PRO A 125 -2.97 -28.14 -8.90
C PRO A 125 -3.89 -29.36 -9.10
N GLY A 126 -4.97 -29.16 -9.85
CA GLY A 126 -5.66 -30.27 -10.53
C GLY A 126 -6.80 -31.02 -9.84
N THR A 127 -7.29 -30.69 -8.62
CA THR A 127 -8.40 -31.46 -8.03
C THR A 127 -9.39 -30.68 -7.17
N ALA A 128 -10.61 -31.20 -7.15
CA ALA A 128 -11.80 -30.73 -6.48
C ALA A 128 -11.68 -30.66 -4.96
N TYR A 129 -11.90 -29.47 -4.39
CA TYR A 129 -12.23 -29.29 -2.97
C TYR A 129 -13.54 -28.48 -2.74
N MET A 130 -14.34 -28.26 -3.80
CA MET A 130 -15.72 -27.74 -3.68
C MET A 130 -16.74 -28.78 -3.13
N ASN A 131 -16.28 -29.88 -2.51
CA ASN A 131 -17.16 -30.97 -2.10
C ASN A 131 -17.24 -31.21 -0.59
N LEU A 132 -16.74 -30.32 0.26
CA LEU A 132 -16.96 -30.42 1.70
C LEU A 132 -17.91 -29.31 2.18
N ILE A 133 -19.21 -29.70 2.22
CA ILE A 133 -20.41 -29.04 2.82
C ILE A 133 -21.22 -28.15 1.83
N PRO A 134 -22.57 -28.24 1.74
CA PRO A 134 -23.34 -28.18 0.49
C PRO A 134 -23.54 -26.74 -0.02
N GLY A 135 -22.56 -26.23 -0.77
CA GLY A 135 -22.57 -24.86 -1.30
C GLY A 135 -23.83 -24.49 -2.09
N ARG A 136 -24.49 -25.46 -2.75
CA ARG A 136 -25.71 -25.18 -3.54
C ARG A 136 -26.95 -24.93 -2.69
N LEU A 137 -27.16 -25.68 -1.60
CA LEU A 137 -28.32 -25.51 -0.72
C LEU A 137 -28.23 -24.22 0.12
N LEU A 138 -27.00 -23.81 0.49
CA LEU A 138 -26.77 -22.55 1.20
C LEU A 138 -26.86 -21.36 0.25
N ALA A 139 -26.32 -21.47 -0.98
CA ALA A 139 -26.42 -20.42 -1.99
C ALA A 139 -27.87 -20.13 -2.39
N ASP A 140 -28.67 -21.15 -2.69
CA ASP A 140 -30.09 -20.98 -3.08
C ASP A 140 -30.91 -20.33 -1.95
N LYS A 141 -30.58 -20.65 -0.69
CA LYS A 141 -31.24 -20.06 0.50
C LYS A 141 -30.87 -18.58 0.70
N LEU A 142 -29.61 -18.22 0.47
CA LEU A 142 -29.13 -16.85 0.63
C LEU A 142 -29.55 -15.97 -0.56
N GLU A 143 -29.63 -16.50 -1.79
CA GLU A 143 -30.23 -15.81 -2.94
C GLU A 143 -31.71 -15.48 -2.66
N GLY A 144 -32.45 -16.43 -2.05
CA GLY A 144 -33.83 -16.21 -1.60
C GLY A 144 -34.00 -15.20 -0.46
N GLN A 145 -32.91 -14.77 0.20
CA GLN A 145 -32.90 -13.76 1.26
C GLN A 145 -32.41 -12.38 0.79
N GLY A 146 -32.13 -12.22 -0.52
CA GLY A 146 -31.76 -10.93 -1.11
C GLY A 146 -30.28 -10.60 -1.06
N PHE A 147 -29.41 -11.54 -0.71
CA PHE A 147 -27.95 -11.36 -0.77
C PHE A 147 -27.47 -11.37 -2.23
N THR A 148 -26.49 -10.53 -2.53
CA THR A 148 -25.80 -10.48 -3.82
C THR A 148 -24.91 -11.71 -4.01
N LYS A 149 -24.55 -12.04 -5.26
CA LYS A 149 -23.66 -13.19 -5.54
C LYS A 149 -22.29 -13.08 -4.86
N GLU A 150 -21.72 -11.88 -4.75
CA GLU A 150 -20.50 -11.65 -3.96
C GLU A 150 -20.71 -11.94 -2.47
N GLU A 151 -21.80 -11.45 -1.86
CA GLU A 151 -22.11 -11.71 -0.45
C GLU A 151 -22.38 -13.19 -0.18
N ILE A 152 -23.00 -13.89 -1.12
CA ILE A 152 -23.26 -15.33 -1.04
C ILE A 152 -21.97 -16.12 -1.20
N MET A 153 -21.03 -15.69 -2.05
CA MET A 153 -19.69 -16.27 -2.08
C MET A 153 -18.99 -16.04 -0.74
N ILE A 154 -19.01 -14.84 -0.17
CA ILE A 154 -18.40 -14.59 1.14
C ILE A 154 -19.07 -15.47 2.21
N LEU A 155 -20.39 -15.51 2.31
CA LEU A 155 -21.10 -16.28 3.33
C LEU A 155 -20.99 -17.80 3.12
N ALA A 156 -21.07 -18.30 1.90
CA ALA A 156 -20.95 -19.74 1.63
C ALA A 156 -19.51 -20.25 1.81
N TYR A 157 -18.50 -19.41 1.59
CA TYR A 157 -17.09 -19.75 1.83
C TYR A 157 -16.70 -19.59 3.31
N TYR A 158 -17.18 -18.57 4.03
CA TYR A 158 -16.74 -18.28 5.41
C TYR A 158 -17.63 -18.92 6.50
N TYR A 159 -18.93 -19.06 6.29
CA TYR A 159 -19.86 -19.46 7.36
C TYR A 159 -19.69 -20.92 7.84
N PRO A 160 -19.41 -21.91 6.98
CA PRO A 160 -19.08 -23.27 7.44
C PRO A 160 -17.68 -23.34 8.07
N LEU A 161 -16.72 -22.54 7.60
CA LEU A 161 -15.30 -22.62 7.98
C LEU A 161 -14.98 -21.88 9.29
N THR A 162 -15.72 -20.82 9.62
CA THR A 162 -15.65 -20.14 10.93
C THR A 162 -16.01 -21.07 12.10
N GLN A 163 -16.79 -22.12 11.86
CA GLN A 163 -17.12 -23.14 12.86
C GLN A 163 -15.97 -24.14 13.12
N TYR A 164 -14.97 -24.21 12.23
CA TYR A 164 -13.86 -25.16 12.32
C TYR A 164 -12.49 -24.47 12.14
N PRO A 165 -12.11 -23.54 13.04
CA PRO A 165 -10.88 -22.75 12.90
C PRO A 165 -9.60 -23.61 12.87
N HIS A 166 -9.61 -24.79 13.50
CA HIS A 166 -8.49 -25.73 13.48
C HIS A 166 -8.24 -26.34 12.08
N ILE A 167 -9.30 -26.56 11.29
CA ILE A 167 -9.18 -27.05 9.91
C ILE A 167 -8.54 -25.96 9.03
N MET A 168 -8.98 -24.71 9.20
CA MET A 168 -8.42 -23.56 8.48
C MET A 168 -6.94 -23.37 8.80
N ARG A 169 -6.56 -23.46 10.08
CA ARG A 169 -5.15 -23.38 10.48
C ARG A 169 -4.33 -24.54 9.91
N ALA A 170 -4.86 -25.77 9.93
CA ALA A 170 -4.18 -26.94 9.36
C ALA A 170 -3.98 -26.81 7.84
N GLY A 171 -4.96 -26.26 7.11
CA GLY A 171 -4.85 -26.04 5.67
C GLY A 171 -3.70 -25.11 5.26
N ALA A 172 -3.24 -24.25 6.17
CA ALA A 172 -2.09 -23.37 5.93
C ALA A 172 -0.73 -24.12 5.88
N GLU A 173 -0.65 -25.34 6.43
CA GLU A 173 0.60 -26.12 6.48
C GLU A 173 1.22 -26.32 5.09
N HIS A 174 0.38 -26.50 4.06
CA HIS A 174 0.82 -26.77 2.69
C HIS A 174 1.13 -25.52 1.86
N VAL A 175 0.89 -24.33 2.41
CA VAL A 175 1.08 -23.06 1.70
C VAL A 175 2.55 -22.69 1.67
N ARG A 176 3.09 -22.43 0.48
CA ARG A 176 4.48 -21.98 0.36
C ARG A 176 4.60 -20.48 0.62
N ILE A 177 5.53 -20.12 1.50
CA ILE A 177 5.93 -18.74 1.73
C ILE A 177 6.84 -18.31 0.56
N ARG A 178 6.61 -17.11 0.04
CA ARG A 178 7.40 -16.55 -1.05
C ARG A 178 8.86 -16.38 -0.60
N PRO A 179 9.85 -16.78 -1.42
CA PRO A 179 11.26 -16.72 -1.04
C PRO A 179 11.72 -15.30 -0.65
N GLY A 180 12.60 -15.22 0.34
CA GLY A 180 13.23 -13.98 0.80
C GLY A 180 12.47 -13.21 1.89
N LEU A 181 11.28 -13.65 2.30
CA LEU A 181 10.47 -12.91 3.28
C LEU A 181 11.17 -12.72 4.63
N GLU A 182 11.83 -13.75 5.15
CA GLU A 182 12.54 -13.65 6.44
C GLU A 182 13.72 -12.68 6.36
N GLU A 183 14.51 -12.73 5.28
CA GLU A 183 15.60 -11.78 5.03
C GLU A 183 15.08 -10.34 4.93
N PHE A 184 13.94 -10.16 4.27
CA PHE A 184 13.29 -8.87 4.15
C PHE A 184 12.84 -8.31 5.50
N ILE A 185 12.13 -9.11 6.31
CA ILE A 185 11.71 -8.69 7.66
C ILE A 185 12.94 -8.35 8.51
N GLU A 186 13.99 -9.18 8.46
CA GLU A 186 15.24 -8.90 9.17
C GLU A 186 15.87 -7.56 8.77
N HIS A 187 15.97 -7.31 7.46
CA HIS A 187 16.51 -6.06 6.94
C HIS A 187 15.67 -4.85 7.37
N LEU A 188 14.35 -4.97 7.28
CA LEU A 188 13.43 -3.88 7.62
C LEU A 188 13.51 -3.53 9.10
N ILE A 189 13.48 -4.52 10.00
CA ILE A 189 13.62 -4.30 11.44
C ILE A 189 15.01 -3.77 11.79
N GLY A 190 16.07 -4.31 11.19
CA GLY A 190 17.45 -3.84 11.38
C GLY A 190 17.65 -2.37 10.97
N SER A 191 16.79 -1.87 10.07
CA SER A 191 16.79 -0.48 9.61
C SER A 191 15.82 0.42 10.39
N GLY A 192 15.19 -0.08 11.46
CA GLY A 192 14.23 0.66 12.28
C GLY A 192 12.80 0.71 11.71
N GLY A 193 12.51 -0.08 10.68
CA GLY A 193 11.19 -0.18 10.06
C GLY A 193 10.24 -1.11 10.82
N CYS A 194 9.01 -1.23 10.31
CA CYS A 194 7.96 -2.10 10.84
C CYS A 194 7.26 -2.85 9.70
N PHE A 195 6.92 -4.12 9.93
CA PHE A 195 6.16 -4.94 9.00
C PHE A 195 4.75 -5.23 9.53
N GLU A 196 3.74 -5.03 8.68
CA GLU A 196 2.34 -5.38 8.94
C GLU A 196 1.78 -6.25 7.83
N VAL A 197 0.85 -7.12 8.24
CA VAL A 197 0.12 -8.00 7.31
C VAL A 197 -1.33 -7.57 7.26
N LEU A 198 -1.84 -7.44 6.04
CA LEU A 198 -3.23 -7.14 5.72
C LEU A 198 -3.76 -8.27 4.85
N SER A 199 -4.78 -9.02 5.28
CA SER A 199 -5.26 -10.17 4.50
C SER A 199 -6.77 -10.28 4.55
N ALA A 200 -7.40 -10.37 3.38
CA ALA A 200 -8.83 -10.65 3.30
C ALA A 200 -9.21 -12.09 3.71
N ASN A 201 -8.24 -12.96 4.04
CA ASN A 201 -8.49 -14.32 4.52
C ASN A 201 -8.86 -14.37 6.01
N PHE A 202 -9.34 -15.54 6.44
CA PHE A 202 -9.75 -15.78 7.83
C PHE A 202 -8.55 -15.89 8.76
N GLN A 203 -8.61 -15.24 9.93
CA GLN A 203 -7.49 -15.13 10.89
C GLN A 203 -6.82 -16.48 11.24
N PRO A 204 -7.52 -17.59 11.54
CA PRO A 204 -6.88 -18.86 11.81
C PRO A 204 -6.04 -19.41 10.65
N PHE A 205 -6.44 -19.17 9.40
CA PHE A 205 -5.65 -19.56 8.23
C PHE A 205 -4.40 -18.66 8.12
N VAL A 206 -4.58 -17.34 8.25
CA VAL A 206 -3.48 -16.37 8.27
C VAL A 206 -2.46 -16.73 9.35
N ASP A 207 -2.91 -16.98 10.58
CA ASP A 207 -2.05 -17.39 11.69
C ASP A 207 -1.30 -18.70 11.37
N GLY A 208 -1.97 -19.69 10.78
CA GLY A 208 -1.31 -20.93 10.37
C GLY A 208 -0.22 -20.73 9.30
N VAL A 209 -0.39 -19.76 8.39
CA VAL A 209 0.64 -19.39 7.41
C VAL A 209 1.80 -18.69 8.12
N LEU A 210 1.50 -17.71 8.97
CA LEU A 210 2.50 -16.89 9.64
C LEU A 210 3.29 -17.65 10.73
N ASP A 211 2.72 -18.69 11.33
CA ASP A 211 3.43 -19.60 12.26
C ASP A 211 4.65 -20.26 11.63
N LYS A 212 4.68 -20.39 10.30
CA LYS A 212 5.77 -20.99 9.55
C LYS A 212 6.97 -20.05 9.39
N ILE A 213 6.80 -18.78 9.75
CA ILE A 213 7.82 -17.74 9.64
C ILE A 213 8.53 -17.66 10.99
N ASN A 214 9.84 -17.94 11.02
CA ASN A 214 10.63 -17.90 12.26
C ASN A 214 10.60 -16.52 12.92
N ARG A 215 10.40 -15.49 12.11
CA ARG A 215 10.31 -14.08 12.49
C ARG A 215 8.87 -13.60 12.77
N ARG A 216 7.92 -14.50 13.08
CA ARG A 216 6.52 -14.15 13.38
C ARG A 216 6.37 -13.03 14.41
N ALA A 217 7.24 -13.02 15.43
CA ALA A 217 7.23 -12.03 16.51
C ALA A 217 7.63 -10.62 16.05
N ASP A 218 8.31 -10.49 14.92
CA ASP A 218 8.71 -9.21 14.33
C ASP A 218 7.59 -8.56 13.50
N ILE A 219 6.51 -9.31 13.21
CA ILE A 219 5.32 -8.78 12.52
C ILE A 219 4.50 -7.98 13.53
N ARG A 220 4.50 -6.66 13.39
CA ARG A 220 3.91 -5.71 14.34
C ARG A 220 2.40 -5.91 14.48
N LYS A 221 1.70 -6.05 13.36
CA LYS A 221 0.24 -6.11 13.29
C LYS A 221 -0.20 -7.04 12.19
N VAL A 222 -1.25 -7.81 12.46
CA VAL A 222 -1.94 -8.63 11.48
C VAL A 222 -3.40 -8.23 11.51
N THR A 223 -3.90 -7.75 10.37
CA THR A 223 -5.29 -7.39 10.17
C THR A 223 -5.89 -8.36 9.18
N SER A 224 -6.84 -9.16 9.63
CA SER A 224 -7.53 -10.14 8.78
C SER A 224 -9.01 -10.25 9.13
N VAL A 225 -9.76 -11.02 8.33
CA VAL A 225 -11.17 -11.32 8.62
C VAL A 225 -11.26 -12.17 9.87
N ARG A 226 -12.21 -11.86 10.76
CA ARG A 226 -12.42 -12.54 12.04
C ARG A 226 -13.84 -13.08 12.14
N ASP A 227 -14.07 -13.95 13.12
CA ASP A 227 -15.37 -14.57 13.38
C ASP A 227 -16.37 -13.55 13.92
N ASP A 228 -15.89 -12.60 14.71
CA ASP A 228 -16.64 -11.45 15.20
C ASP A 228 -16.76 -10.30 14.17
N ASN A 229 -16.01 -10.35 13.07
CA ASN A 229 -16.06 -9.36 12.00
C ASN A 229 -15.73 -9.95 10.62
N ILE A 230 -16.78 -10.34 9.89
CA ILE A 230 -16.71 -10.92 8.53
C ILE A 230 -16.71 -9.83 7.43
N SER A 231 -16.57 -8.55 7.80
CA SER A 231 -16.52 -7.46 6.81
C SER A 231 -15.31 -7.62 5.89
N SER A 232 -15.49 -7.35 4.59
CA SER A 232 -14.36 -7.22 3.68
C SER A 232 -13.39 -6.14 4.17
N ILE A 233 -12.10 -6.39 4.03
CA ILE A 233 -11.07 -5.44 4.43
C ILE A 233 -10.94 -4.37 3.35
N ALA A 234 -11.37 -3.15 3.67
CA ALA A 234 -11.16 -1.97 2.83
C ALA A 234 -9.68 -1.55 2.89
N LYS A 235 -8.86 -2.04 1.94
CA LYS A 235 -7.39 -1.87 1.97
C LYS A 235 -6.99 -0.40 1.99
N ALA A 236 -7.62 0.45 1.17
CA ALA A 236 -7.34 1.88 1.15
C ALA A 236 -7.57 2.56 2.50
N GLN A 237 -8.71 2.26 3.14
CA GLN A 237 -9.03 2.81 4.45
C GLN A 237 -8.01 2.36 5.49
N HIS A 238 -7.58 1.09 5.45
CA HIS A 238 -6.55 0.58 6.33
C HIS A 238 -5.22 1.35 6.18
N LEU A 239 -4.79 1.62 4.93
CA LEU A 239 -3.55 2.36 4.67
C LEU A 239 -3.60 3.80 5.17
N HIS A 240 -4.75 4.49 5.03
CA HIS A 240 -4.91 5.82 5.63
C HIS A 240 -4.84 5.79 7.16
N ILE A 241 -5.48 4.81 7.80
CA ILE A 241 -5.43 4.65 9.26
C ILE A 241 -3.99 4.35 9.68
N ALA A 242 -3.31 3.43 9.00
CA ALA A 242 -1.92 3.08 9.30
C ALA A 242 -0.99 4.29 9.16
N SER A 243 -1.17 5.13 8.14
CA SER A 243 -0.43 6.39 7.97
C SER A 243 -0.72 7.40 9.09
N ALA A 244 -1.98 7.54 9.49
CA ALA A 244 -2.38 8.43 10.58
C ALA A 244 -1.84 7.98 11.95
N GLU A 245 -1.83 6.68 12.20
CA GLU A 245 -1.26 6.08 13.42
C GLU A 245 0.28 6.15 13.45
N ASN A 246 0.94 6.37 12.31
CA ASN A 246 2.39 6.33 12.16
C ASN A 246 2.93 7.55 11.39
N PRO A 247 2.73 8.79 11.89
CA PRO A 247 3.05 10.00 11.15
C PRO A 247 4.55 10.18 10.87
N ASP A 248 5.43 9.56 11.65
CA ASP A 248 6.89 9.66 11.42
C ASP A 248 7.42 8.61 10.43
N SER A 249 6.56 7.69 9.99
CA SER A 249 6.91 6.59 9.09
C SER A 249 6.46 6.88 7.66
N LEU A 250 7.29 6.52 6.69
CA LEU A 250 6.90 6.46 5.30
C LEU A 250 6.19 5.13 5.04
N LEU A 251 4.96 5.18 4.52
CA LEU A 251 4.19 3.96 4.26
C LEU A 251 4.59 3.34 2.92
N VAL A 252 4.78 2.04 2.90
CA VAL A 252 5.07 1.24 1.71
C VAL A 252 4.04 0.12 1.64
N PHE A 253 3.52 -0.15 0.44
CA PHE A 253 2.58 -1.26 0.25
C PHE A 253 3.15 -2.33 -0.66
N VAL A 254 2.94 -3.60 -0.30
CA VAL A 254 3.31 -4.77 -1.10
C VAL A 254 2.03 -5.52 -1.46
N GLY A 255 1.77 -5.71 -2.75
CA GLY A 255 0.59 -6.43 -3.24
C GLY A 255 0.87 -7.22 -4.50
N ASP A 256 -0.07 -8.08 -4.89
CA ASP A 256 0.10 -9.02 -6.00
C ASP A 256 -0.92 -8.81 -7.12
N GLY A 257 -2.17 -8.45 -6.81
CA GLY A 257 -3.28 -8.85 -7.66
C GLY A 257 -4.43 -7.87 -7.74
N ARG A 258 -5.49 -8.28 -8.44
CA ARG A 258 -6.66 -7.42 -8.73
C ARG A 258 -7.30 -6.84 -7.46
N SER A 259 -7.26 -7.57 -6.34
CA SER A 259 -7.82 -7.12 -5.07
C SER A 259 -7.09 -5.90 -4.49
N ASP A 260 -5.83 -5.68 -4.88
CA ASP A 260 -5.02 -4.55 -4.42
C ASP A 260 -5.26 -3.26 -5.21
N ILE A 261 -6.02 -3.30 -6.30
CA ILE A 261 -6.34 -2.09 -7.07
C ILE A 261 -7.05 -1.06 -6.18
N GLU A 262 -7.90 -1.50 -5.24
CA GLU A 262 -8.55 -0.62 -4.26
C GLU A 262 -7.51 0.12 -3.40
N ALA A 263 -6.38 -0.51 -3.07
CA ALA A 263 -5.33 0.12 -2.28
C ALA A 263 -4.80 1.39 -2.94
N LEU A 264 -4.85 1.49 -4.28
CA LEU A 264 -4.44 2.69 -5.03
C LEU A 264 -5.22 3.94 -4.67
N GLU A 265 -6.40 3.82 -4.04
CA GLU A 265 -7.11 5.00 -3.52
C GLU A 265 -6.34 5.71 -2.39
N ALA A 266 -5.32 5.05 -1.81
CA ALA A 266 -4.43 5.59 -0.78
C ALA A 266 -3.03 5.98 -1.32
N TYR A 267 -2.89 6.21 -2.64
CA TYR A 267 -1.61 6.57 -3.30
C TYR A 267 -0.94 7.84 -2.79
N ASP A 268 -1.66 8.64 -2.05
CA ASP A 268 -1.20 9.86 -1.41
C ASP A 268 -0.47 9.67 -0.10
N VAL A 269 -0.82 8.63 0.65
CA VAL A 269 -0.14 8.29 1.91
C VAL A 269 0.97 7.27 1.69
N VAL A 270 0.93 6.54 0.57
CA VAL A 270 1.92 5.53 0.23
C VAL A 270 3.12 6.17 -0.50
N GLY A 271 4.31 6.01 0.08
CA GLY A 271 5.57 6.50 -0.47
C GLY A 271 5.96 5.81 -1.78
N TRP A 272 5.86 4.48 -1.82
CA TRP A 272 6.00 3.66 -3.03
C TRP A 272 5.33 2.29 -2.86
N TRP A 273 5.21 1.59 -3.99
CA TRP A 273 4.51 0.32 -4.12
C TRP A 273 5.44 -0.80 -4.58
N TYR A 274 5.27 -2.00 -4.05
CA TYR A 274 5.80 -3.23 -4.63
C TYR A 274 4.65 -4.03 -5.23
N ALA A 275 4.83 -4.48 -6.46
CA ALA A 275 3.81 -5.22 -7.18
C ALA A 275 4.38 -6.51 -7.78
N LEU A 276 3.65 -7.62 -7.65
CA LEU A 276 4.06 -8.85 -8.30
C LEU A 276 4.14 -8.62 -9.82
N LYS A 277 5.30 -8.93 -10.39
CA LYS A 277 5.64 -8.59 -11.77
C LYS A 277 4.61 -9.17 -12.75
N ASP A 278 4.24 -8.33 -13.72
CA ASP A 278 3.31 -8.65 -14.81
C ASP A 278 1.90 -9.11 -14.35
N GLN A 279 1.50 -8.73 -13.13
CA GLN A 279 0.14 -8.91 -12.63
C GLN A 279 -0.73 -7.68 -12.84
N VAL A 280 -2.05 -7.84 -12.69
CA VAL A 280 -3.04 -6.78 -12.87
C VAL A 280 -2.74 -5.55 -11.99
N PHE A 281 -2.29 -5.75 -10.76
CA PHE A 281 -1.91 -4.64 -9.87
C PHE A 281 -0.70 -3.87 -10.38
N HIS A 282 0.33 -4.58 -10.86
CA HIS A 282 1.51 -3.97 -11.47
C HIS A 282 1.14 -3.10 -12.68
N HIS A 283 0.26 -3.59 -13.56
CA HIS A 283 -0.22 -2.78 -14.70
C HIS A 283 -1.04 -1.57 -14.26
N ALA A 284 -1.89 -1.70 -13.24
CA ALA A 284 -2.64 -0.57 -12.71
C ALA A 284 -1.72 0.53 -12.13
N LEU A 285 -0.62 0.14 -11.48
CA LEU A 285 0.40 1.08 -10.99
C LEU A 285 1.13 1.80 -12.12
N GLN A 286 1.43 1.09 -13.22
CA GLN A 286 2.02 1.69 -14.43
C GLN A 286 1.07 2.70 -15.08
N GLU A 287 -0.20 2.36 -15.22
CA GLU A 287 -1.23 3.25 -15.79
C GLU A 287 -1.46 4.50 -14.94
N LYS A 288 -1.30 4.39 -13.62
CA LYS A 288 -1.43 5.50 -12.67
C LYS A 288 -0.16 6.35 -12.52
N ASP A 289 0.95 5.96 -13.12
CA ASP A 289 2.26 6.64 -13.02
C ASP A 289 2.67 6.94 -11.56
N VAL A 290 2.47 5.97 -10.67
CA VAL A 290 2.92 6.07 -9.27
C VAL A 290 4.27 5.38 -9.08
N ILE A 291 5.04 5.79 -8.08
CA ILE A 291 6.34 5.19 -7.76
C ILE A 291 6.14 3.74 -7.36
N HIS A 292 6.65 2.81 -8.17
CA HIS A 292 6.52 1.39 -7.88
C HIS A 292 7.72 0.58 -8.39
N PHE A 293 7.85 -0.63 -7.85
CA PHE A 293 8.86 -1.60 -8.23
C PHE A 293 8.21 -2.98 -8.44
N PRO A 294 8.40 -3.61 -9.61
CA PRO A 294 8.00 -4.99 -9.79
C PRO A 294 8.89 -5.93 -8.97
N TYR A 295 8.32 -6.99 -8.42
CA TYR A 295 9.07 -8.06 -7.75
C TYR A 295 8.60 -9.45 -8.20
N GLN A 296 9.44 -10.47 -8.01
CA GLN A 296 9.04 -11.89 -8.09
C GLN A 296 9.17 -12.58 -6.72
N THR A 297 10.15 -12.14 -5.94
CA THR A 297 10.45 -12.65 -4.59
C THR A 297 10.71 -11.48 -3.64
N PHE A 298 10.71 -11.74 -2.33
CA PHE A 298 11.10 -10.75 -1.35
C PHE A 298 12.61 -10.45 -1.39
N HIS A 299 13.43 -11.27 -2.04
CA HIS A 299 14.83 -10.89 -2.31
C HIS A 299 14.94 -9.66 -3.23
N ASP A 300 14.03 -9.54 -4.21
CA ASP A 300 13.98 -8.37 -5.09
C ASP A 300 13.60 -7.11 -4.30
N ILE A 301 12.62 -7.25 -3.39
CA ILE A 301 12.18 -6.18 -2.49
C ILE A 301 13.35 -5.75 -1.59
N THR A 302 14.01 -6.69 -0.91
CA THR A 302 15.18 -6.41 -0.06
C THR A 302 16.30 -5.71 -0.81
N LYS A 303 16.57 -6.11 -2.06
CA LYS A 303 17.58 -5.46 -2.89
C LYS A 303 17.20 -4.00 -3.18
N ASN A 304 15.95 -3.74 -3.54
CA ASN A 304 15.47 -2.39 -3.83
C ASN A 304 15.47 -1.52 -2.56
N GLU A 305 15.02 -2.05 -1.42
CA GLU A 305 15.04 -1.33 -0.14
C GLU A 305 16.45 -0.93 0.29
N LYS A 306 17.43 -1.84 0.16
CA LYS A 306 18.85 -1.50 0.43
C LYS A 306 19.33 -0.34 -0.44
N GLN A 307 19.02 -0.36 -1.74
CA GLN A 307 19.38 0.73 -2.66
C GLN A 307 18.69 2.05 -2.32
N ILE A 308 17.39 2.00 -1.98
CA ILE A 308 16.60 3.18 -1.58
C ILE A 308 17.19 3.76 -0.29
N PHE A 309 17.52 2.91 0.70
CA PHE A 309 18.11 3.33 1.96
C PHE A 309 19.47 4.01 1.73
N ASP A 310 20.38 3.38 0.99
CA ASP A 310 21.69 3.93 0.68
C ASP A 310 21.58 5.30 -0.03
N LEU A 311 20.73 5.39 -1.06
CA LEU A 311 20.48 6.64 -1.78
C LEU A 311 19.84 7.72 -0.87
N SER A 312 19.00 7.32 0.09
CA SER A 312 18.34 8.27 0.98
C SER A 312 19.33 9.02 1.88
N LEU A 313 20.48 8.40 2.20
CA LEU A 313 21.54 9.05 2.96
C LEU A 313 22.10 10.26 2.20
N ASP A 314 22.37 10.12 0.90
CA ASP A 314 22.78 11.25 0.05
C ASP A 314 21.73 12.38 0.04
N TYR A 315 20.44 12.03 -0.02
CA TYR A 315 19.36 13.01 -0.06
C TYR A 315 19.15 13.72 1.28
N ARG A 316 19.46 13.08 2.41
CA ARG A 316 19.47 13.73 3.74
C ARG A 316 20.53 14.82 3.82
N GLU A 317 21.70 14.59 3.26
CA GLU A 317 22.77 15.58 3.20
C GLU A 317 22.39 16.79 2.33
N LEU A 318 21.77 16.53 1.17
CA LEU A 318 21.33 17.58 0.23
C LEU A 318 20.18 18.43 0.78
N THR A 319 19.23 17.83 1.48
CA THR A 319 18.07 18.57 2.01
C THR A 319 18.46 19.56 3.11
N GLN A 320 19.53 19.29 3.86
CA GLN A 320 20.08 20.28 4.81
C GLN A 320 20.73 21.48 4.11
N SER A 321 21.40 21.27 2.96
CA SER A 321 22.05 22.36 2.21
C SER A 321 21.08 23.16 1.33
N ASP A 322 20.09 22.49 0.72
CA ASP A 322 19.14 23.11 -0.21
C ASP A 322 18.02 23.87 0.51
N ILE A 323 17.58 23.42 1.70
CA ILE A 323 16.64 24.20 2.54
C ILE A 323 17.29 25.51 3.01
N ALA A 324 18.61 25.56 3.16
CA ALA A 324 19.32 26.81 3.50
C ALA A 324 19.39 27.81 2.34
N GLN A 325 19.08 27.39 1.11
CA GLN A 325 19.12 28.21 -0.10
C GLN A 325 17.72 28.62 -0.62
N LEU A 326 16.66 28.06 -0.05
CA LEU A 326 15.26 28.42 -0.30
C LEU A 326 14.76 29.42 0.76
#